data_AF-A0A135UCI5-F1
#
_entry.id   AF-A0A135UCI5-F1
#
_cell.length_a   1.000
_cell.length_b   1.000
_cell.length_c   1.000
_cell.angle_alpha   90.00
_cell.angle_beta   90.00
_cell.angle_gamma   90.00
#
_symmetry.space_group_name_H-M   'P 1'
#
loop_
_entity.id
_entity.type
_entity.pdbx_description
1 polymer ?
#
loop_
_entity_poly.entity_id
_entity_poly.type
_entity_poly.pdbx_seq_one_letter_code
_entity_poly.pdbx_strand_id
1 'polypeptide(L)'
;MTGVMAEAMAEGDFRLGGRYDEAPEYCDDDPFEHSDGDSTTSWEGNRSEHDSVERALRILGDEIGITIPELTTRPSFLETPVFLGHGTVDDNVPVRYGEEASRVLGAMGCEVEFKTYDGLDHCYSKDMLKDMIDFLGNRAPNS
;
A
#
# COMPACT_ATOMS: atom_id res chain seq x y z
N MET A 1 34.10 60.18 -3.81
CA MET A 1 32.97 59.26 -3.72
C MET A 1 33.15 58.22 -4.82
N THR A 2 33.24 56.93 -4.43
CA THR A 2 32.87 55.70 -5.18
C THR A 2 33.31 55.57 -6.66
N GLY A 3 34.03 54.54 -7.12
CA GLY A 3 34.40 53.24 -6.59
C GLY A 3 35.41 52.59 -7.58
N VAL A 4 36.23 51.68 -7.07
CA VAL A 4 37.44 51.15 -7.72
C VAL A 4 37.14 49.82 -8.43
N MET A 5 37.50 49.82 -9.72
CA MET A 5 38.18 48.82 -10.56
C MET A 5 37.95 47.30 -10.38
N ALA A 6 37.86 46.68 -11.56
CA ALA A 6 37.79 45.27 -11.86
C ALA A 6 39.12 44.50 -11.69
N GLU A 7 38.97 43.18 -11.76
CA GLU A 7 39.90 42.14 -12.24
C GLU A 7 41.02 41.55 -11.34
N ALA A 8 40.82 40.24 -11.08
CA ALA A 8 41.70 39.12 -11.46
C ALA A 8 42.75 38.53 -10.48
N MET A 9 42.74 37.18 -10.45
CA MET A 9 43.80 36.21 -10.11
C MET A 9 44.05 35.93 -8.62
N ALA A 10 44.41 34.74 -8.14
CA ALA A 10 44.38 33.35 -8.61
C ALA A 10 45.01 32.54 -7.46
N GLU A 11 44.26 31.75 -6.70
CA GLU A 11 44.79 30.72 -5.77
C GLU A 11 43.65 29.67 -5.61
N GLY A 12 43.76 28.37 -5.87
CA GLY A 12 44.93 27.51 -6.01
C GLY A 12 45.07 26.56 -4.81
N ASP A 13 44.09 25.69 -4.53
CA ASP A 13 44.39 24.36 -3.95
C ASP A 13 43.22 23.37 -4.19
N PHE A 14 43.33 22.63 -5.30
CA PHE A 14 42.45 21.51 -5.64
C PHE A 14 43.07 20.24 -5.07
N ARG A 15 42.53 19.76 -3.95
CA ARG A 15 42.90 18.46 -3.37
C ARG A 15 41.86 17.41 -3.75
N LEU A 16 42.18 16.65 -4.79
CA LEU A 16 41.58 15.35 -5.07
C LEU A 16 42.06 14.32 -4.04
N GLY A 17 41.14 13.84 -3.23
CA GLY A 17 41.18 12.55 -2.56
C GLY A 17 39.73 12.18 -2.29
N GLY A 18 39.12 11.16 -2.88
CA GLY A 18 39.68 9.87 -3.25
C GLY A 18 39.16 8.84 -2.25
N ARG A 19 37.85 8.56 -2.28
CA ARG A 19 37.23 7.27 -1.97
C ARG A 19 35.74 7.37 -2.28
N TYR A 20 35.31 6.70 -3.35
CA TYR A 20 33.90 6.39 -3.54
C TYR A 20 33.59 5.33 -2.49
N ASP A 21 33.02 5.74 -1.36
CA ASP A 21 32.45 4.78 -0.43
C ASP A 21 31.15 4.27 -1.07
N GLU A 22 31.21 2.99 -1.41
CA GLU A 22 30.18 2.12 -1.97
C GLU A 22 28.79 2.49 -1.42
N ALA A 23 27.89 2.93 -2.29
CA ALA A 23 26.48 3.02 -1.95
C ALA A 23 26.03 1.61 -1.54
N PRO A 24 25.28 1.45 -0.43
CA PRO A 24 24.80 0.13 -0.04
C PRO A 24 23.99 -0.43 -1.20
N GLU A 25 24.34 -1.65 -1.64
CA GLU A 25 23.48 -2.41 -2.54
C GLU A 25 22.13 -2.54 -1.83
N TYR A 26 21.13 -1.83 -2.35
CA TYR A 26 19.76 -2.05 -1.95
C TYR A 26 19.42 -3.44 -2.45
N CYS A 27 19.27 -4.38 -1.52
CA CYS A 27 18.63 -5.64 -1.80
C CYS A 27 17.24 -5.30 -2.33
N ASP A 28 17.03 -5.48 -3.63
CA ASP A 28 15.70 -5.47 -4.26
C ASP A 28 15.00 -6.79 -3.88
N ASP A 29 14.93 -7.08 -2.58
CA ASP A 29 14.10 -8.15 -2.05
C ASP A 29 12.67 -7.60 -2.14
N ASP A 30 12.02 -7.84 -3.28
CA ASP A 30 10.58 -7.61 -3.43
C ASP A 30 9.86 -8.54 -2.43
N PRO A 31 9.26 -8.00 -1.35
CA PRO A 31 8.60 -8.83 -0.35
C PRO A 31 7.38 -9.57 -0.90
N PHE A 32 6.98 -9.27 -2.13
CA PHE A 32 5.88 -9.92 -2.85
C PHE A 32 6.35 -10.93 -3.91
N GLU A 33 7.66 -11.11 -4.14
CA GLU A 33 8.18 -12.10 -5.09
C GLU A 33 8.13 -13.51 -4.47
N HIS A 34 6.97 -14.15 -4.59
CA HIS A 34 6.77 -15.53 -4.14
C HIS A 34 7.43 -16.54 -5.09
N SER A 35 8.36 -17.32 -4.56
CA SER A 35 8.94 -18.50 -5.20
C SER A 35 7.87 -19.59 -5.38
N ASP A 36 7.33 -19.71 -6.60
CA ASP A 36 6.39 -20.77 -7.00
C ASP A 36 7.08 -22.16 -7.02
N GLY A 37 7.12 -22.79 -5.85
CA GLY A 37 7.48 -24.19 -5.67
C GLY A 37 6.25 -25.09 -5.66
N ASP A 38 5.99 -25.74 -6.80
CA ASP A 38 4.96 -26.76 -7.01
C ASP A 38 4.98 -27.87 -5.94
N SER A 39 3.85 -28.09 -5.28
CA SER A 39 3.55 -29.36 -4.62
C SER A 39 2.06 -29.67 -4.75
N THR A 40 1.76 -30.38 -5.84
CA THR A 40 0.51 -31.11 -6.06
C THR A 40 0.20 -32.01 -4.86
N THR A 41 -0.83 -31.69 -4.09
CA THR A 41 -1.56 -32.69 -3.31
C THR A 41 -3.05 -32.61 -3.64
N SER A 42 -3.53 -33.70 -4.24
CA SER A 42 -4.92 -33.97 -4.56
C SER A 42 -5.70 -34.23 -3.27
N TRP A 43 -6.65 -33.34 -2.93
CA TRP A 43 -7.64 -33.59 -1.88
C TRP A 43 -9.01 -33.09 -2.34
N GLU A 44 -9.88 -34.04 -2.69
CA GLU A 44 -11.31 -33.82 -2.82
C GLU A 44 -11.91 -33.60 -1.43
N GLY A 45 -12.50 -32.43 -1.19
CA GLY A 45 -13.15 -32.14 0.08
C GLY A 45 -13.65 -30.71 0.17
N ASN A 46 -14.93 -30.53 -0.16
CA ASN A 46 -15.81 -29.42 0.23
C ASN A 46 -15.12 -28.07 0.48
N ARG A 47 -14.88 -27.27 -0.59
CA ARG A 47 -14.40 -25.88 -0.49
C ARG A 47 -15.44 -25.03 0.23
N SER A 48 -15.37 -24.99 1.55
CA SER A 48 -16.07 -24.02 2.38
C SER A 48 -15.43 -22.65 2.12
N GLU A 49 -16.27 -21.62 1.96
CA GLU A 49 -15.84 -20.22 1.80
C GLU A 49 -14.91 -19.72 2.93
N HIS A 50 -14.84 -20.46 4.04
CA HIS A 50 -13.99 -20.17 5.19
C HIS A 50 -12.49 -20.29 4.90
N ASP A 51 -12.08 -21.10 3.94
CA ASP A 51 -10.68 -21.44 3.70
C ASP A 51 -9.87 -20.24 3.13
N SER A 52 -10.46 -19.37 2.31
CA SER A 52 -9.74 -18.22 1.75
C SER A 52 -9.45 -17.14 2.79
N VAL A 53 -10.40 -16.86 3.68
CA VAL A 53 -10.25 -15.84 4.74
C VAL A 53 -9.25 -16.30 5.80
N GLU A 54 -9.31 -17.57 6.20
CA GLU A 54 -8.36 -18.13 7.15
C GLU A 54 -6.94 -18.12 6.59
N ARG A 55 -6.78 -18.46 5.30
CA ARG A 55 -5.49 -18.35 4.61
C ARG A 55 -4.98 -16.91 4.56
N ALA A 56 -5.82 -15.95 4.21
CA ALA A 56 -5.44 -14.54 4.17
C ALA A 56 -4.99 -14.02 5.54
N LEU A 57 -5.73 -14.36 6.60
CA LEU A 57 -5.36 -13.95 7.95
C LEU A 57 -4.05 -14.59 8.40
N ARG A 58 -3.82 -15.87 8.09
CA ARG A 58 -2.55 -16.52 8.42
C ARG A 58 -1.36 -15.83 7.76
N ILE A 59 -1.46 -15.52 6.46
CA ILE A 59 -0.41 -14.78 5.73
C ILE A 59 -0.16 -13.43 6.40
N LEU A 60 -1.22 -12.67 6.68
CA LEU A 60 -1.11 -11.38 7.35
C LEU A 60 -0.51 -11.50 8.76
N GLY A 61 -0.89 -12.53 9.51
CA GLY A 61 -0.37 -12.83 10.83
C GLY A 61 1.12 -13.15 10.82
N ASP A 62 1.56 -13.96 9.87
CA ASP A 62 2.98 -14.29 9.68
C ASP A 62 3.80 -13.04 9.37
N GLU A 63 3.29 -12.16 8.50
CA GLU A 63 3.95 -10.90 8.11
C GLU A 63 4.07 -9.92 9.30
N ILE A 64 3.03 -9.80 10.13
CA ILE A 64 3.01 -8.87 11.27
C ILE A 64 3.53 -9.49 12.58
N GLY A 65 3.97 -10.76 12.55
CA GLY A 65 4.47 -11.50 13.71
C GLY A 65 3.41 -11.80 14.78
N ILE A 66 2.14 -11.94 14.38
CA ILE A 66 1.01 -12.23 15.28
C ILE A 66 0.43 -13.61 14.95
N THR A 67 0.34 -14.47 15.96
CA THR A 67 -0.38 -15.75 15.83
C THR A 67 -1.88 -15.52 15.73
N ILE A 68 -2.48 -15.86 14.60
CA ILE A 68 -3.93 -15.78 14.41
C ILE A 68 -4.60 -17.00 15.05
N PRO A 69 -5.57 -16.81 15.96
CA PRO A 69 -6.36 -17.91 16.50
C PRO A 69 -7.29 -18.51 15.43
N GLU A 70 -7.57 -19.81 15.53
CA GLU A 70 -8.52 -20.49 14.63
C GLU A 70 -9.89 -19.79 14.64
N LEU A 71 -10.38 -19.43 13.46
CA LEU A 71 -11.68 -18.80 13.29
C LEU A 71 -12.78 -19.87 13.39
N THR A 72 -13.42 -19.95 14.55
CA THR A 72 -14.55 -20.87 14.75
C THR A 72 -15.86 -20.36 14.13
N THR A 73 -15.92 -19.09 13.73
CA THR A 73 -17.08 -18.44 13.13
C THR A 73 -16.66 -17.49 12.01
N ARG A 74 -17.60 -17.16 11.12
CA ARG A 74 -17.37 -16.14 10.09
C ARG A 74 -17.10 -14.79 10.78
N PRO A 75 -15.99 -14.11 10.47
CA PRO A 75 -15.70 -12.80 11.07
C PRO A 75 -16.75 -11.76 10.70
N SER A 76 -17.24 -11.00 11.67
CA SER A 76 -18.24 -9.95 11.45
C SER A 76 -17.71 -8.78 10.61
N PHE A 77 -16.38 -8.61 10.52
CA PHE A 77 -15.80 -7.55 9.68
C PHE A 77 -16.11 -7.74 8.19
N LEU A 78 -16.37 -8.98 7.76
CA LEU A 78 -16.76 -9.27 6.37
C LEU A 78 -18.12 -8.67 5.99
N GLU A 79 -18.96 -8.37 6.99
CA GLU A 79 -20.26 -7.71 6.79
C GLU A 79 -20.12 -6.17 6.80
N THR A 80 -18.93 -5.64 7.11
CA THR A 80 -18.69 -4.19 7.15
C THR A 80 -18.32 -3.70 5.76
N PRO A 81 -19.13 -2.84 5.11
CA PRO A 81 -18.78 -2.27 3.83
C PRO A 81 -17.55 -1.37 3.95
N VAL A 82 -16.67 -1.43 2.95
CA VAL A 82 -15.39 -0.71 2.94
C VAL A 82 -15.39 0.32 1.81
N PHE A 83 -14.98 1.55 2.15
CA PHE A 83 -14.66 2.58 1.17
C PHE A 83 -13.15 2.79 1.13
N LEU A 84 -12.57 2.74 -0.08
CA LEU A 84 -11.16 3.02 -0.31
C LEU A 84 -11.04 4.17 -1.32
N GLY A 85 -10.56 5.32 -0.85
CA GLY A 85 -10.26 6.48 -1.70
C GLY A 85 -8.76 6.66 -1.86
N HIS A 86 -8.27 6.82 -3.09
CA HIS A 86 -6.82 6.92 -3.36
C HIS A 86 -6.48 8.00 -4.39
N GLY A 87 -5.37 8.72 -4.20
CA GLY A 87 -4.88 9.70 -5.16
C GLY A 87 -4.06 9.07 -6.28
N THR A 88 -4.26 9.47 -7.54
CA THR A 88 -3.52 8.84 -8.67
C THR A 88 -2.06 9.25 -8.77
N VAL A 89 -1.65 10.31 -8.06
CA VAL A 89 -0.27 10.83 -8.06
C VAL A 89 0.31 10.82 -6.64
N ASP A 90 -0.15 9.90 -5.79
CA ASP A 90 0.42 9.66 -4.47
C ASP A 90 1.81 9.01 -4.60
N ASP A 91 2.85 9.80 -4.34
CA ASP A 91 4.24 9.36 -4.43
C ASP A 91 4.69 8.54 -3.20
N ASN A 92 3.95 8.61 -2.09
CA ASN A 92 4.27 7.88 -0.86
C ASN A 92 3.69 6.46 -0.89
N VAL A 93 2.44 6.34 -1.34
CA VAL A 93 1.72 5.08 -1.49
C VAL A 93 1.17 5.00 -2.91
N PRO A 94 1.91 4.37 -3.84
CA PRO A 94 1.47 4.21 -5.22
C PRO A 94 0.06 3.64 -5.34
N VAL A 95 -0.74 4.20 -6.25
CA VAL A 95 -2.16 3.82 -6.47
C VAL A 95 -2.38 2.32 -6.70
N ARG A 96 -1.39 1.63 -7.29
CA ARG A 96 -1.40 0.18 -7.48
C ARG A 96 -1.64 -0.60 -6.19
N TYR A 97 -1.16 -0.10 -5.04
CA TYR A 97 -1.38 -0.75 -3.75
C TYR A 97 -2.81 -0.54 -3.24
N GLY A 98 -3.44 0.59 -3.56
CA GLY A 98 -4.88 0.79 -3.31
C GLY A 98 -5.73 -0.18 -4.16
N GLU A 99 -5.37 -0.36 -5.43
CA GLU A 99 -6.02 -1.33 -6.31
C GLU A 99 -5.86 -2.77 -5.80
N GLU A 100 -4.64 -3.14 -5.36
CA GLU A 100 -4.35 -4.45 -4.82
C GLU A 100 -5.10 -4.71 -3.51
N ALA A 101 -5.10 -3.74 -2.59
CA ALA A 101 -5.88 -3.82 -1.36
C ALA A 101 -7.37 -4.03 -1.65
N SER A 102 -7.93 -3.32 -2.64
CA SER A 102 -9.31 -3.51 -3.07
C SER A 102 -9.58 -4.92 -3.59
N ARG A 103 -8.68 -5.48 -4.40
CA ARG A 103 -8.77 -6.86 -4.91
C ARG A 103 -8.72 -7.89 -3.78
N VAL A 104 -7.81 -7.73 -2.82
CA VAL A 104 -7.65 -8.63 -1.68
C VAL A 104 -8.88 -8.61 -0.78
N LEU A 105 -9.39 -7.43 -0.42
CA LEU A 105 -10.60 -7.28 0.36
C LEU A 105 -11.84 -7.87 -0.35
N GLY A 106 -11.96 -7.65 -1.66
CA GLY A 106 -13.01 -8.26 -2.46
C GLY A 106 -12.91 -9.78 -2.50
N ALA A 107 -11.70 -10.35 -2.64
CA ALA A 107 -11.47 -11.79 -2.62
C ALA A 107 -11.75 -12.43 -1.26
N MET A 108 -11.62 -11.68 -0.16
CA MET A 108 -12.04 -12.10 1.18
C MET A 108 -13.56 -12.05 1.38
N GLY A 109 -14.30 -11.45 0.45
CA GLY A 109 -15.76 -11.36 0.49
C GLY A 109 -16.31 -10.09 1.14
N CYS A 110 -15.49 -9.03 1.28
CA CYS A 110 -15.95 -7.72 1.70
C CYS A 110 -16.66 -6.98 0.55
N GLU A 111 -17.68 -6.18 0.86
CA GLU A 111 -18.22 -5.18 -0.07
C GLU A 111 -17.27 -3.98 -0.11
N VAL A 112 -16.58 -3.76 -1.25
CA VAL A 112 -15.58 -2.70 -1.37
C VAL A 112 -15.95 -1.71 -2.48
N GLU A 113 -16.00 -0.43 -2.13
CA GLU A 113 -16.08 0.68 -3.09
C GLU A 113 -14.70 1.36 -3.20
N PHE A 114 -13.99 1.12 -4.29
CA PHE A 114 -12.69 1.74 -4.59
C PHE A 114 -12.86 2.90 -5.55
N LYS A 115 -12.35 4.08 -5.18
CA LYS A 115 -12.37 5.30 -6.00
C LYS A 115 -10.98 5.92 -6.06
N THR A 116 -10.58 6.30 -7.27
CA THR A 116 -9.35 7.05 -7.53
C THR A 116 -9.67 8.51 -7.84
N TYR A 117 -8.79 9.41 -7.44
CA TYR A 117 -8.95 10.85 -7.67
C TYR A 117 -7.77 11.38 -8.48
N ASP A 118 -8.05 11.77 -9.71
CA ASP A 118 -7.06 12.21 -10.69
C ASP A 118 -6.28 13.44 -10.19
N GLY A 119 -4.96 13.36 -10.22
CA GLY A 119 -4.05 14.44 -9.81
C GLY A 119 -4.03 14.71 -8.31
N LEU A 120 -4.66 13.88 -7.49
CA LEU A 120 -4.56 13.92 -6.04
C LEU A 120 -3.32 13.15 -5.56
N ASP A 121 -2.54 13.78 -4.70
CA ASP A 121 -1.36 13.22 -4.02
C ASP A 121 -1.79 12.49 -2.71
N HIS A 122 -0.89 12.31 -1.75
CA HIS A 122 -1.09 11.71 -0.43
C HIS A 122 -1.96 12.55 0.53
N CYS A 123 -3.10 13.05 0.06
CA CYS A 123 -4.03 13.88 0.83
C CYS A 123 -5.47 13.61 0.38
N TYR A 124 -6.44 14.25 1.04
CA TYR A 124 -7.85 14.19 0.66
C TYR A 124 -8.25 15.38 -0.22
N SER A 125 -9.25 15.16 -1.09
CA SER A 125 -9.88 16.20 -1.90
C SER A 125 -11.31 16.49 -1.43
N LYS A 126 -11.91 17.58 -1.92
CA LYS A 126 -13.34 17.86 -1.67
C LYS A 126 -14.24 16.77 -2.26
N ASP A 127 -13.88 16.26 -3.43
CA ASP A 127 -14.62 15.20 -4.12
C ASP A 127 -14.54 13.90 -3.32
N MET A 128 -13.36 13.56 -2.80
CA MET A 128 -13.18 12.41 -1.91
C MET A 128 -14.01 12.51 -0.64
N LEU A 129 -14.01 13.68 0.00
CA LEU A 129 -14.85 13.91 1.19
C LEU A 129 -16.33 13.79 0.88
N LYS A 130 -16.77 14.29 -0.28
CA LYS A 130 -18.17 14.15 -0.72
C LYS A 130 -18.53 12.68 -0.92
N ASP A 131 -17.71 11.92 -1.64
CA ASP A 131 -17.93 10.49 -1.86
C ASP A 131 -17.96 9.71 -0.55
N MET A 132 -17.11 10.07 0.42
CA MET A 132 -17.11 9.47 1.75
C MET A 132 -18.41 9.77 2.51
N ILE A 133 -18.90 11.02 2.45
CA ILE A 133 -20.17 11.40 3.08
C ILE A 133 -21.34 10.66 2.42
N ASP A 134 -21.36 10.56 1.09
CA ASP A 134 -22.38 9.84 0.34
C ASP A 134 -22.35 8.33 0.68
N PHE A 135 -21.15 7.74 0.78
CA PHE A 135 -20.95 6.35 1.19
C PHE A 135 -21.54 6.06 2.58
N LEU A 136 -21.28 6.95 3.54
CA LEU A 136 -21.79 6.85 4.91
C LEU A 136 -23.30 7.11 4.98
N GLY A 137 -23.79 8.14 4.28
CA GLY A 137 -25.20 8.52 4.28
C GLY A 137 -26.12 7.43 3.73
N ASN A 138 -25.66 6.68 2.73
CA ASN A 138 -26.40 5.56 2.15
C ASN A 138 -26.48 4.33 3.07
N ARG A 139 -25.69 4.30 4.16
CA ARG A 139 -25.54 3.13 5.03
C ARG A 139 -25.86 3.42 6.50
N ALA A 140 -25.96 4.70 6.88
CA ALA A 140 -26.44 5.08 8.20
C ALA A 140 -27.93 4.72 8.33
N PRO A 141 -28.37 4.07 9.43
CA PRO A 141 -29.79 3.92 9.70
C PRO A 141 -30.39 5.32 9.82
N ASN A 142 -31.47 5.58 9.06
CA ASN A 142 -32.26 6.81 9.16
C ASN A 142 -32.54 7.09 10.65
N SER A 143 -31.86 8.08 11.22
CA SER A 143 -32.00 8.49 12.62
C SER A 143 -33.08 9.57 12.76
#